data_AF-A0A5C8E279-F1
#
_entry.id   AF-A0A5C8E279-F1
#
_cell.length_a   1.000
_cell.length_b   1.000
_cell.length_c   1.000
_cell.angle_alpha   90.00
_cell.angle_beta   90.00
_cell.angle_gamma   90.00
#
_symmetry.space_group_name_H-M   'P 1'
#
loop_
_entity.id
_entity.type
_entity.pdbx_description
1 polymer ?
#
loop_
_entity_poly.entity_id
_entity_poly.type
_entity_poly.pdbx_seq_one_letter_code
_entity_poly.pdbx_strand_id
1 'polypeptide(L)'
;MKKILICIIISIIFISCSTTSKSSSSGAYVGEETGGIGVVNNWKNPDFKGGKTTKITAEGFAMADGRGDANAIERAIESAKRNAVEQAVGSIIHGVASVGNNKLLESKIYENTTGYISSYKVLDINKNTSIWHSKIEAVVGVDMIQDNLQAMGILMDRKNMPLIVVLVIDENGELSESFNVQLEKNMGDKGFKFVSASSLRKIMKGENINYSDNSSMAIKKIAESTGAQIAIVGKARAAYFTTIQGTAMKSYRSDVAITAINISDYSTIARATHQTGGVGGSDKDAYSIALVKSANSISDDFINQIVNKWQSEVQNGTEYTIYVSGLDFDDSIDFEYALKKNIGDIKNVYNRGVSGDSSRFVVQYVGTSRNLAVDINAKAKNMGYQIIINGFDDKTITLKASKK
;
A
#
# COMPACT_ATOMS: atom_id res chain seq x y z
N MET A 1 -41.51 -76.93 5.29
CA MET A 1 -40.89 -76.54 6.59
C MET A 1 -41.01 -75.02 6.74
N LYS A 2 -41.43 -74.59 7.93
CA LYS A 2 -41.59 -73.23 8.52
C LYS A 2 -41.00 -72.03 7.73
N LYS A 3 -41.79 -71.02 7.31
CA LYS A 3 -42.30 -69.82 8.06
C LYS A 3 -41.15 -68.89 8.52
N ILE A 4 -40.98 -67.66 8.01
CA ILE A 4 -41.63 -66.37 8.39
C ILE A 4 -40.97 -65.26 7.52
N LEU A 5 -41.65 -64.58 6.58
CA LEU A 5 -42.42 -63.31 6.68
C LEU A 5 -41.75 -62.20 7.51
N ILE A 6 -41.42 -61.03 6.91
CA ILE A 6 -41.83 -59.69 7.41
C ILE A 6 -41.35 -58.59 6.45
N CYS A 7 -42.33 -57.80 6.03
CA CYS A 7 -42.26 -56.55 5.27
C CYS A 7 -41.65 -55.42 6.10
N ILE A 8 -40.83 -54.53 5.52
CA ILE A 8 -40.67 -53.14 6.03
C ILE A 8 -40.53 -52.15 4.86
N ILE A 9 -41.63 -51.43 4.65
CA ILE A 9 -41.83 -49.99 4.39
C ILE A 9 -40.70 -49.15 3.76
N ILE A 10 -41.10 -48.48 2.67
CA ILE A 10 -40.50 -47.30 2.05
C ILE A 10 -40.57 -46.10 3.01
N SER A 11 -39.46 -45.38 3.19
CA SER A 11 -39.51 -43.93 3.38
C SER A 11 -38.24 -43.26 2.84
N ILE A 12 -38.44 -42.42 1.82
CA ILE A 12 -37.47 -41.50 1.24
C ILE A 12 -37.35 -40.32 2.20
N ILE A 13 -36.17 -40.09 2.76
CA ILE A 13 -35.81 -38.80 3.37
C ILE A 13 -34.48 -38.34 2.77
N PHE A 14 -34.58 -37.25 2.00
CA PHE A 14 -33.47 -36.38 1.66
C PHE A 14 -32.79 -35.91 2.94
N ILE A 15 -31.53 -36.31 3.16
CA ILE A 15 -30.67 -35.65 4.16
C ILE A 15 -29.71 -34.76 3.38
N SER A 16 -30.00 -33.46 3.45
CA SER A 16 -29.06 -32.38 3.20
C SER A 16 -27.78 -32.63 4.00
N CYS A 17 -26.65 -32.75 3.29
CA CYS A 17 -25.34 -32.76 3.91
C CYS A 17 -25.02 -31.35 4.43
N SER A 18 -25.54 -30.99 5.59
CA SER A 18 -25.01 -29.89 6.38
C SER A 18 -23.73 -30.38 7.04
N THR A 19 -22.60 -29.93 6.52
CA THR A 19 -21.29 -30.06 7.15
C THR A 19 -21.33 -29.39 8.53
N THR A 20 -21.57 -30.18 9.58
CA THR A 20 -21.31 -29.79 10.96
C THR A 20 -19.81 -29.53 11.11
N SER A 21 -19.44 -28.26 11.24
CA SER A 21 -18.15 -27.84 11.75
C SER A 21 -18.00 -28.45 13.15
N LYS A 22 -17.09 -29.42 13.30
CA LYS A 22 -16.67 -29.89 14.62
C LYS A 22 -16.00 -28.73 15.34
N SER A 23 -16.72 -28.10 16.27
CA SER A 23 -16.14 -27.22 17.28
C SER A 23 -15.11 -28.02 18.06
N SER A 24 -13.83 -27.69 17.91
CA SER A 24 -12.79 -28.17 18.81
C SER A 24 -13.02 -27.51 20.17
N SER A 25 -13.75 -28.19 21.04
CA SER A 25 -14.04 -27.80 22.42
C SER A 25 -12.73 -27.64 23.20
N SER A 26 -12.39 -26.39 23.51
CA SER A 26 -11.34 -26.02 24.46
C SER A 26 -11.84 -26.29 25.88
N GLY A 27 -11.30 -27.32 26.55
CA GLY A 27 -11.42 -27.47 28.01
C GLY A 27 -10.24 -26.75 28.68
N ALA A 28 -10.36 -26.08 29.84
CA ALA A 28 -11.38 -26.07 30.88
C ALA A 28 -11.58 -24.64 31.40
N TYR A 29 -12.80 -24.32 31.85
CA TYR A 29 -13.14 -23.10 32.56
C TYR A 29 -13.61 -23.42 33.98
N VAL A 30 -13.04 -22.68 34.94
CA VAL A 30 -13.42 -22.40 36.34
C VAL A 30 -12.97 -23.40 37.43
N GLY A 31 -12.21 -22.87 38.40
CA GLY A 31 -12.17 -23.30 39.79
C GLY A 31 -12.33 -22.08 40.69
N GLU A 32 -13.32 -22.10 41.56
CA GLU A 32 -13.55 -21.10 42.62
C GLU A 32 -12.38 -21.10 43.62
N GLU A 33 -12.08 -19.91 44.16
CA GLU A 33 -11.23 -19.65 45.32
C GLU A 33 -9.74 -20.05 45.24
N THR A 34 -8.90 -19.21 44.60
CA THR A 34 -7.51 -18.84 44.99
C THR A 34 -6.74 -18.16 43.85
N GLY A 35 -7.24 -17.03 43.34
CA GLY A 35 -6.42 -15.91 42.82
C GLY A 35 -5.36 -16.09 41.70
N GLY A 36 -5.12 -17.27 41.13
CA GLY A 36 -4.16 -17.45 40.03
C GLY A 36 -4.51 -18.68 39.19
N ILE A 37 -4.75 -18.48 37.89
CA ILE A 37 -5.14 -19.54 36.96
C ILE A 37 -4.11 -19.60 35.82
N GLY A 38 -3.24 -20.61 35.82
CA GLY A 38 -2.45 -20.97 34.65
C GLY A 38 -3.22 -21.96 33.76
N VAL A 39 -3.93 -21.48 32.74
CA VAL A 39 -4.52 -22.36 31.70
C VAL A 39 -3.61 -22.38 30.48
N VAL A 40 -3.05 -23.54 30.14
CA VAL A 40 -2.34 -23.71 28.86
C VAL A 40 -3.35 -24.15 27.78
N ASN A 41 -3.92 -23.18 27.07
CA ASN A 41 -4.62 -23.44 25.82
C ASN A 41 -3.69 -23.12 24.65
N ASN A 42 -3.30 -24.15 23.87
CA ASN A 42 -2.52 -23.98 22.64
C ASN A 42 -3.46 -23.98 21.43
N TRP A 43 -3.89 -22.80 21.01
CA TRP A 43 -4.65 -22.64 19.78
C TRP A 43 -3.70 -22.47 18.59
N LYS A 44 -4.05 -23.09 17.46
CA LYS A 44 -3.36 -22.91 16.18
C LYS A 44 -4.37 -22.46 15.13
N ASN A 45 -3.99 -21.48 14.33
CA ASN A 45 -4.81 -20.96 13.25
C ASN A 45 -4.70 -21.87 12.01
N PRO A 46 -5.79 -22.53 11.58
CA PRO A 46 -5.78 -23.39 10.40
C PRO A 46 -5.62 -22.62 9.08
N ASP A 47 -5.95 -21.32 9.08
CA ASP A 47 -5.93 -20.46 7.90
C ASP A 47 -4.62 -19.65 7.76
N PHE A 48 -3.66 -19.87 8.66
CA PHE A 48 -2.38 -19.16 8.62
C PHE A 48 -1.50 -19.66 7.47
N LYS A 49 -1.19 -18.77 6.52
CA LYS A 49 -0.52 -19.12 5.26
C LYS A 49 1.01 -19.18 5.32
N GLY A 50 1.62 -19.10 6.50
CA GLY A 50 3.07 -19.13 6.69
C GLY A 50 3.73 -17.74 6.57
N GLY A 51 5.07 -17.71 6.69
CA GLY A 51 5.87 -16.47 6.67
C GLY A 51 6.73 -16.27 7.92
N LYS A 52 7.52 -15.20 7.96
CA LYS A 52 8.28 -14.75 9.12
C LYS A 52 7.31 -14.46 10.26
N THR A 53 7.61 -15.00 11.43
CA THR A 53 6.81 -14.80 12.63
C THR A 53 7.64 -14.13 13.72
N THR A 54 6.95 -13.45 14.64
CA THR A 54 7.53 -12.97 15.88
C THR A 54 6.68 -13.44 17.05
N LYS A 55 7.32 -13.69 18.18
CA LYS A 55 6.67 -14.13 19.41
C LYS A 55 6.50 -12.94 20.33
N ILE A 56 5.27 -12.69 20.78
CA ILE A 56 4.90 -11.56 21.62
C ILE A 56 4.16 -12.05 22.86
N THR A 57 4.52 -11.51 24.01
CA THR A 57 3.73 -11.67 25.24
C THR A 57 2.88 -10.43 25.45
N ALA A 58 1.57 -10.58 25.47
CA ALA A 58 0.65 -9.46 25.62
C ALA A 58 -0.43 -9.74 26.68
N GLU A 59 -0.92 -8.66 27.26
CA GLU A 59 -1.96 -8.67 28.28
C GLU A 59 -3.22 -8.01 27.71
N GLY A 60 -4.39 -8.49 28.13
CA GLY A 60 -5.68 -7.96 27.71
C GLY A 60 -6.68 -7.98 28.84
N PHE A 61 -7.73 -7.16 28.72
CA PHE A 61 -8.69 -6.96 29.79
C PHE A 61 -10.13 -6.87 29.27
N ALA A 62 -11.08 -7.36 30.07
CA ALA A 62 -12.50 -7.20 29.79
C ALA A 62 -13.33 -7.18 31.08
N MET A 63 -14.37 -6.35 31.11
CA MET A 63 -15.30 -6.26 32.23
C MET A 63 -16.43 -7.29 32.08
N ALA A 64 -16.84 -7.92 33.17
CA ALA A 64 -18.01 -8.80 33.17
C ALA A 64 -19.30 -7.98 32.95
N ASP A 65 -20.11 -8.35 31.96
CA ASP A 65 -21.29 -7.56 31.53
C ASP A 65 -22.61 -8.34 31.65
N GLY A 66 -22.80 -9.06 32.75
CA GLY A 66 -24.01 -9.85 33.02
C GLY A 66 -24.14 -11.12 32.15
N ARG A 67 -23.28 -11.31 31.14
CA ARG A 67 -23.22 -12.49 30.26
C ARG A 67 -22.35 -13.65 30.79
N GLY A 68 -21.95 -13.57 32.07
CA GLY A 68 -21.16 -14.59 32.76
C GLY A 68 -19.64 -14.41 32.64
N ASP A 69 -18.91 -14.99 33.60
CA ASP A 69 -17.45 -14.85 33.71
C ASP A 69 -16.70 -15.49 32.53
N ALA A 70 -17.22 -16.58 31.96
CA ALA A 70 -16.62 -17.24 30.79
C ALA A 70 -16.54 -16.31 29.56
N ASN A 71 -17.58 -15.51 29.31
CA ASN A 71 -17.60 -14.54 28.21
C ASN A 71 -16.61 -13.39 28.45
N ALA A 72 -16.48 -12.94 29.69
CA ALA A 72 -15.53 -11.89 30.05
C ALA A 72 -14.08 -12.37 29.88
N ILE A 73 -13.79 -13.63 30.24
CA ILE A 73 -12.47 -14.23 30.03
C ILE A 73 -12.15 -14.32 28.53
N GLU A 74 -13.09 -14.76 27.70
CA GLU A 74 -12.90 -14.83 26.24
C GLU A 74 -12.63 -13.45 25.64
N ARG A 75 -13.38 -12.42 26.05
CA ARG A 75 -13.14 -11.03 25.64
C ARG A 75 -11.80 -10.49 26.12
N ALA A 76 -11.35 -10.88 27.32
CA ALA A 76 -10.03 -10.51 27.82
C ALA A 76 -8.91 -11.14 26.97
N ILE A 77 -9.10 -12.39 26.53
CA ILE A 77 -8.18 -13.10 25.62
C ILE A 77 -8.17 -12.46 24.22
N GLU A 78 -9.33 -12.08 23.67
CA GLU A 78 -9.39 -11.32 22.40
C GLU A 78 -8.70 -9.97 22.50
N SER A 79 -8.86 -9.27 23.64
CA SER A 79 -8.09 -8.06 23.93
C SER A 79 -6.58 -8.32 23.95
N ALA A 80 -6.12 -9.43 24.54
CA ALA A 80 -4.70 -9.77 24.60
C ALA A 80 -4.14 -10.15 23.22
N LYS A 81 -4.91 -10.88 22.39
CA LYS A 81 -4.59 -11.18 20.99
C LYS A 81 -4.37 -9.90 20.20
N ARG A 82 -5.28 -8.94 20.37
CA ARG A 82 -5.19 -7.64 19.70
C ARG A 82 -3.93 -6.88 20.13
N ASN A 83 -3.68 -6.82 21.42
CA ASN A 83 -2.49 -6.15 21.96
C ASN A 83 -1.18 -6.84 21.49
N ALA A 84 -1.19 -8.16 21.29
CA ALA A 84 -0.04 -8.88 20.72
C ALA A 84 0.24 -8.49 19.26
N VAL A 85 -0.80 -8.34 18.44
CA VAL A 85 -0.66 -7.86 17.05
C VAL A 85 -0.15 -6.43 17.04
N GLU A 86 -0.68 -5.55 17.89
CA GLU A 86 -0.22 -4.16 18.02
C GLU A 86 1.24 -4.05 18.45
N GLN A 87 1.68 -4.87 19.40
CA GLN A 87 3.08 -4.93 19.83
C GLN A 87 4.00 -5.51 18.74
N ALA A 88 3.54 -6.51 17.97
CA ALA A 88 4.27 -7.03 16.82
C ALA A 88 4.46 -5.93 15.75
N VAL A 89 3.41 -5.18 15.44
CA VAL A 89 3.45 -4.01 14.54
C VAL A 89 4.39 -2.93 15.10
N GLY A 90 4.26 -2.60 16.39
CA GLY A 90 5.10 -1.63 17.08
C GLY A 90 6.57 -2.01 17.09
N SER A 91 6.91 -3.30 17.26
CA SER A 91 8.28 -3.80 17.21
C SER A 91 8.92 -3.63 15.82
N ILE A 92 8.14 -3.80 14.75
CA ILE A 92 8.59 -3.50 13.38
C ILE A 92 8.85 -2.00 13.22
N ILE A 93 7.99 -1.16 13.79
CA ILE A 93 8.11 0.31 13.76
C ILE A 93 9.27 0.82 14.63
N HIS A 94 9.58 0.19 15.76
CA HIS A 94 10.67 0.61 16.66
C HIS A 94 12.08 0.35 16.08
N GLY A 95 12.22 -0.49 15.05
CA GLY A 95 13.44 -0.53 14.23
C GLY A 95 13.63 0.69 13.33
N VAL A 96 12.59 1.54 13.20
CA VAL A 96 12.50 2.69 12.31
C VAL A 96 11.67 3.81 13.00
N ALA A 97 12.11 4.35 14.14
CA ALA A 97 11.41 5.47 14.80
C ALA A 97 11.37 6.71 13.88
N SER A 98 10.29 7.51 13.76
CA SER A 98 9.65 8.25 14.85
C SER A 98 8.18 8.67 14.57
N VAL A 99 7.58 9.17 15.65
CA VAL A 99 6.18 9.46 16.04
C VAL A 99 5.29 10.16 14.98
N GLY A 100 4.06 9.66 14.81
CA GLY A 100 2.96 10.39 14.16
C GLY A 100 1.65 9.60 14.04
N ASN A 101 0.64 10.00 14.83
CA ASN A 101 -0.79 9.64 14.79
C ASN A 101 -1.21 8.17 15.03
N ASN A 102 -1.17 7.77 16.31
CA ASN A 102 -1.59 6.45 16.82
C ASN A 102 -3.11 6.20 16.91
N LYS A 103 -3.98 7.19 16.64
CA LYS A 103 -5.43 7.06 16.92
C LYS A 103 -6.24 6.40 15.79
N LEU A 104 -5.76 6.42 14.55
CA LEU A 104 -6.41 5.73 13.42
C LEU A 104 -5.94 4.26 13.29
N LEU A 105 -4.77 3.93 13.87
CA LEU A 105 -4.20 2.59 13.99
C LEU A 105 -5.16 1.60 14.67
N GLU A 106 -5.86 2.05 15.71
CA GLU A 106 -6.71 1.16 16.50
C GLU A 106 -7.85 0.58 15.64
N SER A 107 -8.57 1.42 14.89
CA SER A 107 -9.87 1.08 14.28
C SER A 107 -9.91 -0.15 13.34
N LYS A 108 -8.84 -0.45 12.60
CA LYS A 108 -8.83 -1.53 11.59
C LYS A 108 -8.03 -2.78 11.98
N ILE A 109 -7.21 -2.72 13.03
CA ILE A 109 -6.63 -3.92 13.65
C ILE A 109 -7.75 -4.76 14.28
N TYR A 110 -8.79 -4.11 14.80
CA TYR A 110 -9.95 -4.76 15.42
C TYR A 110 -10.69 -5.72 14.48
N GLU A 111 -10.69 -5.50 13.16
CA GLU A 111 -11.55 -6.26 12.23
C GLU A 111 -10.98 -7.63 11.85
N ASN A 112 -9.65 -7.86 11.95
CA ASN A 112 -9.00 -9.09 11.47
C ASN A 112 -7.88 -9.64 12.38
N THR A 113 -7.88 -9.30 13.67
CA THR A 113 -6.83 -9.68 14.65
C THR A 113 -6.48 -11.17 14.62
N THR A 114 -7.46 -12.07 14.50
CA THR A 114 -7.25 -13.53 14.51
C THR A 114 -6.49 -14.04 13.29
N GLY A 115 -6.64 -13.39 12.13
CA GLY A 115 -5.99 -13.81 10.88
C GLY A 115 -4.47 -13.63 10.88
N TYR A 116 -3.94 -12.75 11.73
CA TYR A 116 -2.50 -12.46 11.84
C TYR A 116 -1.78 -13.34 12.86
N ILE A 117 -2.52 -14.05 13.72
CA ILE A 117 -1.96 -14.91 14.76
C ILE A 117 -1.88 -16.33 14.21
N SER A 118 -0.67 -16.89 14.16
CA SER A 118 -0.42 -18.29 13.81
C SER A 118 -0.83 -19.23 14.95
N SER A 119 -0.48 -18.85 16.18
CA SER A 119 -0.84 -19.58 17.38
C SER A 119 -0.82 -18.67 18.60
N TYR A 120 -1.56 -19.04 19.65
CA TYR A 120 -1.38 -18.42 20.96
C TYR A 120 -1.48 -19.44 22.08
N LYS A 121 -0.80 -19.12 23.18
CA LYS A 121 -0.83 -19.82 24.44
C LYS A 121 -1.30 -18.88 25.53
N VAL A 122 -2.36 -19.24 26.25
CA VAL A 122 -2.72 -18.51 27.47
C VAL A 122 -1.69 -18.84 28.56
N LEU A 123 -1.19 -17.81 29.22
CA LEU A 123 -0.17 -17.91 30.28
C LEU A 123 -0.81 -17.72 31.66
N ASP A 124 -1.71 -16.75 31.78
CA ASP A 124 -2.40 -16.45 33.03
C ASP A 124 -3.79 -15.85 32.75
N ILE A 125 -4.74 -16.16 33.64
CA ILE A 125 -6.05 -15.52 33.70
C ILE A 125 -6.31 -15.21 35.17
N ASN A 126 -6.54 -13.95 35.48
CA ASN A 126 -6.90 -13.55 36.83
C ASN A 126 -8.04 -12.53 36.82
N LYS A 127 -8.76 -12.45 37.93
CA LYS A 127 -9.86 -11.52 38.13
C LYS A 127 -9.43 -10.47 39.13
N ASN A 128 -9.48 -9.20 38.72
CA ASN A 128 -9.35 -8.08 39.62
C ASN A 128 -10.70 -7.37 39.74
N THR A 129 -11.34 -7.52 40.89
CA THR A 129 -12.66 -6.92 41.18
C THR A 129 -13.72 -7.37 40.16
N SER A 130 -13.99 -6.58 39.11
CA SER A 130 -14.96 -6.85 38.03
C SER A 130 -14.31 -6.97 36.64
N ILE A 131 -12.98 -6.86 36.57
CA ILE A 131 -12.20 -6.90 35.32
C ILE A 131 -11.41 -8.21 35.28
N TRP A 132 -11.58 -8.95 34.21
CA TRP A 132 -10.76 -10.11 33.89
C TRP A 132 -9.52 -9.66 33.14
N HIS A 133 -8.36 -10.08 33.62
CA HIS A 133 -7.07 -9.91 32.97
C HIS A 133 -6.65 -11.25 32.36
N SER A 134 -6.16 -11.20 31.13
CA SER A 134 -5.51 -12.35 30.51
C SER A 134 -4.12 -11.98 30.06
N LYS A 135 -3.21 -12.94 30.14
CA LYS A 135 -1.85 -12.85 29.61
C LYS A 135 -1.65 -14.00 28.63
N ILE A 136 -1.21 -13.69 27.42
CA ILE A 136 -0.95 -14.69 26.38
C ILE A 136 0.46 -14.54 25.81
N GLU A 137 1.00 -15.65 25.31
CA GLU A 137 2.11 -15.68 24.35
C GLU A 137 1.53 -15.96 22.98
N ALA A 138 1.65 -15.04 22.03
CA ALA A 138 1.16 -15.18 20.66
C ALA A 138 2.32 -15.24 19.66
N VAL A 139 2.19 -16.10 18.65
CA VAL A 139 3.06 -16.15 17.47
C VAL A 139 2.34 -15.41 16.35
N VAL A 140 2.86 -14.24 15.97
CA VAL A 140 2.25 -13.32 15.00
C VAL A 140 3.02 -13.35 13.68
N GLY A 141 2.31 -13.45 12.55
CA GLY A 141 2.89 -13.39 11.20
C GLY A 141 3.24 -11.95 10.82
N VAL A 142 4.53 -11.67 10.67
CA VAL A 142 5.07 -10.35 10.32
C VAL A 142 4.86 -10.03 8.83
N ASP A 143 5.01 -11.03 7.97
CA ASP A 143 4.87 -10.84 6.52
C ASP A 143 3.41 -10.58 6.12
N MET A 144 2.44 -11.18 6.84
CA MET A 144 1.01 -10.93 6.63
C MET A 144 0.58 -9.50 7.02
N ILE A 145 1.32 -8.86 7.93
CA ILE A 145 1.14 -7.45 8.32
C ILE A 145 1.72 -6.53 7.23
N GLN A 146 2.83 -6.92 6.61
CA GLN A 146 3.45 -6.20 5.50
C GLN A 146 2.60 -6.25 4.22
N ASP A 147 1.88 -7.35 3.99
CA ASP A 147 1.27 -7.62 2.67
C ASP A 147 -0.07 -6.93 2.36
N ASN A 148 -0.87 -6.44 3.32
CA ASN A 148 -2.27 -6.10 2.99
C ASN A 148 -2.73 -4.73 3.50
N LEU A 149 -2.63 -3.73 2.62
CA LEU A 149 -3.47 -2.52 2.54
C LEU A 149 -3.33 -1.46 3.65
N GLN A 150 -3.04 -1.82 4.90
CA GLN A 150 -2.94 -0.86 6.01
C GLN A 150 -1.59 -0.14 6.02
N ALA A 151 -0.49 -0.86 5.83
CA ALA A 151 0.83 -0.26 5.61
C ALA A 151 0.83 0.60 4.33
N MET A 152 0.10 0.15 3.29
CA MET A 152 -0.14 0.96 2.10
C MET A 152 -0.95 2.21 2.39
N GLY A 153 -2.01 2.14 3.19
CA GLY A 153 -2.80 3.32 3.59
C GLY A 153 -1.95 4.37 4.30
N ILE A 154 -1.14 3.95 5.29
CA ILE A 154 -0.21 4.84 6.01
C ILE A 154 0.84 5.42 5.05
N LEU A 155 1.37 4.60 4.15
CA LEU A 155 2.36 5.02 3.17
C LEU A 155 1.77 6.02 2.18
N MET A 156 0.56 5.76 1.68
CA MET A 156 -0.20 6.64 0.80
C MET A 156 -0.47 7.97 1.50
N ASP A 157 -0.90 7.96 2.75
CA ASP A 157 -1.11 9.19 3.53
C ASP A 157 0.19 9.98 3.70
N ARG A 158 1.32 9.31 4.01
CA ARG A 158 2.64 9.95 4.10
C ARG A 158 3.14 10.49 2.75
N LYS A 159 2.67 9.91 1.64
CA LYS A 159 2.90 10.41 0.28
C LYS A 159 1.80 11.35 -0.21
N ASN A 160 0.91 11.82 0.66
CA ASN A 160 -0.19 12.73 0.34
C ASN A 160 -1.17 12.21 -0.73
N MET A 161 -1.42 10.90 -0.71
CA MET A 161 -2.37 10.18 -1.58
C MET A 161 -2.26 10.56 -3.07
N PRO A 162 -1.14 10.23 -3.73
CA PRO A 162 -0.91 10.65 -5.11
C PRO A 162 -1.98 10.08 -6.04
N LEU A 163 -2.48 10.94 -6.93
CA LEU A 163 -3.39 10.61 -8.00
C LEU A 163 -2.59 10.21 -9.24
N ILE A 164 -2.94 9.05 -9.80
CA ILE A 164 -2.24 8.44 -10.92
C ILE A 164 -3.06 8.60 -12.21
N VAL A 165 -2.39 8.87 -13.32
CA VAL A 165 -2.98 8.75 -14.66
C VAL A 165 -2.30 7.62 -15.44
N VAL A 166 -3.08 6.76 -16.10
CA VAL A 166 -2.57 5.67 -16.93
C VAL A 166 -2.64 6.06 -18.41
N LEU A 167 -1.48 6.25 -19.01
CA LEU A 167 -1.25 6.70 -20.39
C LEU A 167 -0.42 5.65 -21.16
N VAL A 168 -0.83 4.39 -21.07
CA VAL A 168 -0.22 3.30 -21.83
C VAL A 168 -0.99 3.13 -23.13
N ILE A 169 -0.26 3.13 -24.24
CA ILE A 169 -0.80 3.14 -25.60
C ILE A 169 -0.55 1.82 -26.32
N ASP A 170 -1.36 1.53 -27.33
CA ASP A 170 -1.21 0.39 -28.23
C ASP A 170 -0.28 0.72 -29.41
N GLU A 171 -0.21 -0.19 -30.39
CA GLU A 171 0.57 0.01 -31.62
C GLU A 171 0.09 1.16 -32.52
N ASN A 172 -1.17 1.59 -32.38
CA ASN A 172 -1.79 2.67 -33.16
C ASN A 172 -1.62 4.04 -32.48
N GLY A 173 -1.09 4.07 -31.26
CA GLY A 173 -0.99 5.28 -30.44
C GLY A 173 -2.28 5.60 -29.68
N GLU A 174 -3.26 4.70 -29.66
CA GLU A 174 -4.48 4.83 -28.86
C GLU A 174 -4.27 4.25 -27.46
N LEU A 175 -5.08 4.64 -26.48
CA LEU A 175 -4.98 4.06 -25.13
C LEU A 175 -5.29 2.55 -25.19
N SER A 176 -4.41 1.74 -24.61
CA SER A 176 -4.56 0.28 -24.53
C SER A 176 -5.61 -0.09 -23.47
N GLU A 177 -6.90 0.05 -23.80
CA GLU A 177 -8.00 0.05 -22.83
C GLU A 177 -8.05 -1.23 -21.98
N SER A 178 -7.94 -2.41 -22.59
CA SER A 178 -7.98 -3.70 -21.86
C SER A 178 -6.85 -3.82 -20.84
N PHE A 179 -5.66 -3.32 -21.18
CA PHE A 179 -4.52 -3.32 -20.28
C PHE A 179 -4.67 -2.26 -19.18
N ASN A 180 -5.03 -1.02 -19.56
CA ASN A 180 -5.14 0.11 -18.63
C ASN A 180 -6.19 -0.15 -17.56
N VAL A 181 -7.39 -0.59 -17.95
CA VAL A 181 -8.48 -0.88 -17.01
C VAL A 181 -8.10 -2.01 -16.04
N GLN A 182 -7.42 -3.06 -16.53
CA GLN A 182 -7.01 -4.15 -15.67
C GLN A 182 -5.88 -3.73 -14.72
N LEU A 183 -4.93 -2.91 -15.16
CA LEU A 183 -3.88 -2.36 -14.31
C LEU A 183 -4.45 -1.43 -13.23
N GLU A 184 -5.34 -0.51 -13.62
CA GLU A 184 -6.07 0.37 -12.69
C GLU A 184 -6.85 -0.43 -11.66
N LYS A 185 -7.50 -1.53 -12.06
CA LYS A 185 -8.20 -2.43 -11.13
C LYS A 185 -7.21 -3.07 -10.15
N ASN A 186 -6.15 -3.71 -10.63
CA ASN A 186 -5.20 -4.43 -9.79
C ASN A 186 -4.51 -3.51 -8.77
N MET A 187 -4.15 -2.30 -9.19
CA MET A 187 -3.57 -1.29 -8.31
C MET A 187 -4.64 -0.62 -7.43
N GLY A 188 -5.83 -0.38 -7.95
CA GLY A 188 -6.95 0.20 -7.21
C GLY A 188 -7.40 -0.67 -6.03
N ASP A 189 -7.40 -1.99 -6.24
CA ASP A 189 -7.63 -3.00 -5.18
C ASP A 189 -6.58 -2.91 -4.07
N LYS A 190 -5.41 -2.32 -4.35
CA LYS A 190 -4.34 -2.03 -3.39
C LYS A 190 -4.39 -0.62 -2.78
N GLY A 191 -5.40 0.19 -3.13
CA GLY A 191 -5.64 1.51 -2.56
C GLY A 191 -5.06 2.68 -3.36
N PHE A 192 -4.46 2.43 -4.53
CA PHE A 192 -4.03 3.50 -5.44
C PHE A 192 -5.24 4.24 -6.02
N LYS A 193 -5.08 5.56 -6.23
CA LYS A 193 -6.14 6.42 -6.78
C LYS A 193 -5.81 6.81 -8.21
N PHE A 194 -6.83 6.77 -9.07
CA PHE A 194 -6.67 7.01 -10.51
C PHE A 194 -7.58 8.12 -11.02
N VAL A 195 -7.10 8.85 -12.01
CA VAL A 195 -7.96 9.62 -12.91
C VAL A 195 -8.80 8.62 -13.70
N SER A 196 -10.12 8.66 -13.54
CA SER A 196 -11.01 7.75 -14.27
C SER A 196 -10.83 7.86 -15.79
N ALA A 197 -10.85 6.73 -16.51
CA ALA A 197 -10.73 6.70 -17.97
C ALA A 197 -11.72 7.63 -18.70
N SER A 198 -12.95 7.77 -18.21
CA SER A 198 -13.96 8.67 -18.80
C SER A 198 -13.57 10.15 -18.70
N SER A 199 -13.14 10.58 -17.51
CA SER A 199 -12.64 11.95 -17.27
C SER A 199 -11.39 12.24 -18.12
N LEU A 200 -10.46 11.28 -18.18
CA LEU A 200 -9.25 11.41 -18.99
C LEU A 200 -9.59 11.62 -20.48
N ARG A 201 -10.48 10.80 -21.06
CA ARG A 201 -10.93 10.96 -22.46
C ARG A 201 -11.60 12.32 -22.69
N LYS A 202 -12.42 12.78 -21.74
CA LYS A 202 -13.09 14.08 -21.84
C LYS A 202 -12.07 15.22 -21.86
N ILE A 203 -11.05 15.18 -21.01
CA ILE A 203 -9.96 16.16 -20.96
C ILE A 203 -9.15 16.13 -22.25
N MET A 204 -8.69 14.94 -22.67
CA MET A 204 -7.90 14.78 -23.89
C MET A 204 -8.64 15.32 -25.12
N LYS A 205 -9.95 15.05 -25.22
CA LYS A 205 -10.78 15.59 -26.30
C LYS A 205 -11.01 17.10 -26.18
N GLY A 206 -11.33 17.59 -24.99
CA GLY A 206 -11.63 19.01 -24.74
C GLY A 206 -10.44 19.93 -24.97
N GLU A 207 -9.24 19.47 -24.65
CA GLU A 207 -7.99 20.22 -24.78
C GLU A 207 -7.19 19.86 -26.05
N ASN A 208 -7.76 19.02 -26.91
CA ASN A 208 -7.13 18.54 -28.15
C ASN A 208 -5.72 17.95 -27.90
N ILE A 209 -5.59 17.17 -26.81
CA ILE A 209 -4.35 16.53 -26.42
C ILE A 209 -4.19 15.24 -27.23
N ASN A 210 -3.28 15.28 -28.20
CA ASN A 210 -2.80 14.06 -28.85
C ASN A 210 -1.61 13.51 -28.06
N TYR A 211 -1.83 12.44 -27.30
CA TYR A 211 -0.77 11.76 -26.59
C TYR A 211 -0.10 10.73 -27.52
N SER A 212 0.94 11.16 -28.21
CA SER A 212 1.85 10.27 -28.92
C SER A 212 3.17 10.15 -28.16
N ASP A 213 3.61 8.92 -27.92
CA ASP A 213 4.99 8.56 -27.53
C ASP A 213 5.55 9.32 -26.30
N ASN A 214 4.79 9.37 -25.20
CA ASN A 214 5.25 9.94 -23.93
C ASN A 214 5.62 11.43 -23.99
N SER A 215 4.94 12.22 -24.84
CA SER A 215 5.13 13.68 -24.90
C SER A 215 4.98 14.32 -23.51
N SER A 216 6.08 14.85 -22.98
CA SER A 216 6.13 15.51 -21.67
C SER A 216 5.13 16.66 -21.56
N MET A 217 4.88 17.37 -22.66
CA MET A 217 3.89 18.45 -22.73
C MET A 217 2.46 17.94 -22.58
N ALA A 218 2.12 16.80 -23.18
CA ALA A 218 0.80 16.20 -23.05
C ALA A 218 0.56 15.70 -21.63
N ILE A 219 1.55 15.05 -21.02
CA ILE A 219 1.50 14.58 -19.63
C ILE A 219 1.30 15.77 -18.69
N LYS A 220 2.03 16.86 -18.92
CA LYS A 220 1.92 18.08 -18.11
C LYS A 220 0.52 18.70 -18.18
N LYS A 221 -0.05 18.86 -19.38
CA LYS A 221 -1.42 19.37 -19.55
C LYS A 221 -2.46 18.50 -18.83
N ILE A 222 -2.34 17.18 -18.99
CA ILE A 222 -3.23 16.24 -18.30
C ILE A 222 -3.09 16.43 -16.78
N ALA A 223 -1.87 16.51 -16.26
CA ALA A 223 -1.63 16.71 -14.84
C ALA A 223 -2.16 18.05 -14.31
N GLU A 224 -2.02 19.13 -15.08
CA GLU A 224 -2.60 20.45 -14.76
C GLU A 224 -4.12 20.38 -14.66
N SER A 225 -4.77 19.63 -15.55
CA SER A 225 -6.23 19.51 -15.60
C SER A 225 -6.82 18.47 -14.65
N THR A 226 -6.04 17.45 -14.24
CA THR A 226 -6.51 16.38 -13.36
C THR A 226 -5.96 16.47 -11.94
N GLY A 227 -4.88 17.22 -11.72
CA GLY A 227 -4.11 17.18 -10.48
C GLY A 227 -3.33 15.88 -10.27
N ALA A 228 -3.03 15.13 -11.33
CA ALA A 228 -2.25 13.89 -11.22
C ALA A 228 -0.78 14.22 -10.90
N GLN A 229 -0.18 13.49 -9.96
CA GLN A 229 1.23 13.63 -9.59
C GLN A 229 2.11 12.55 -10.24
N ILE A 230 1.50 11.44 -10.66
CA ILE A 230 2.20 10.29 -11.25
C ILE A 230 1.54 9.90 -12.57
N ALA A 231 2.36 9.65 -13.58
CA ALA A 231 1.92 9.07 -14.84
C ALA A 231 2.51 7.66 -15.00
N ILE A 232 1.66 6.70 -15.35
CA ILE A 232 2.09 5.40 -15.85
C ILE A 232 2.06 5.48 -17.37
N VAL A 233 3.24 5.43 -17.99
CA VAL A 233 3.42 5.61 -19.44
C VAL A 233 4.05 4.36 -20.04
N GLY A 234 3.82 4.12 -21.33
CA GLY A 234 4.43 2.98 -22.00
C GLY A 234 3.64 2.46 -23.18
N LYS A 235 3.96 1.23 -23.61
CA LYS A 235 3.30 0.53 -24.71
C LYS A 235 2.77 -0.81 -24.23
N ALA A 236 1.53 -1.13 -24.59
CA ALA A 236 0.90 -2.41 -24.34
C ALA A 236 0.10 -2.82 -25.58
N ARG A 237 0.65 -3.79 -26.33
CA ARG A 237 0.12 -4.25 -27.61
C ARG A 237 -0.01 -5.77 -27.63
N ALA A 238 -0.86 -6.30 -28.50
CA ALA A 238 -0.92 -7.73 -28.77
C ALA A 238 -1.06 -8.00 -30.27
N ALA A 239 -0.29 -8.95 -30.78
CA ALA A 239 -0.31 -9.32 -32.19
C ALA A 239 -0.80 -10.76 -32.38
N TYR A 240 -1.49 -11.01 -33.49
CA TYR A 240 -1.87 -12.37 -33.88
C TYR A 240 -0.63 -13.25 -33.96
N PHE A 241 -0.69 -14.42 -33.34
CA PHE A 241 0.37 -15.42 -33.36
C PHE A 241 -0.01 -16.61 -34.24
N THR A 242 -1.15 -17.25 -33.93
CA THR A 242 -1.63 -18.42 -34.71
C THR A 242 -3.10 -18.71 -34.43
N THR A 243 -3.69 -19.60 -35.23
CA THR A 243 -4.97 -20.26 -34.91
C THR A 243 -4.66 -21.64 -34.34
N ILE A 244 -5.28 -22.00 -33.22
CA ILE A 244 -5.02 -23.26 -32.54
C ILE A 244 -5.50 -24.42 -33.42
N GLN A 245 -4.58 -25.31 -33.78
CA GLN A 245 -4.83 -26.42 -34.68
C GLN A 245 -6.03 -27.26 -34.22
N GLY A 246 -6.93 -27.58 -35.15
CA GLY A 246 -8.14 -28.34 -34.87
C GLY A 246 -9.26 -27.53 -34.18
N THR A 247 -9.10 -26.21 -34.03
CA THR A 247 -10.12 -25.32 -33.47
C THR A 247 -10.24 -24.03 -34.29
N ALA A 248 -11.28 -23.24 -34.03
CA ALA A 248 -11.39 -21.87 -34.55
C ALA A 248 -10.76 -20.81 -33.61
N MET A 249 -10.11 -21.23 -32.52
CA MET A 249 -9.58 -20.32 -31.50
C MET A 249 -8.32 -19.61 -32.01
N LYS A 250 -8.27 -18.30 -31.80
CA LYS A 250 -7.12 -17.46 -32.15
C LYS A 250 -6.21 -17.25 -30.95
N SER A 251 -4.91 -17.24 -31.21
CA SER A 251 -3.87 -16.96 -30.23
C SER A 251 -3.18 -15.66 -30.58
N TYR A 252 -3.05 -14.78 -29.59
CA TYR A 252 -2.36 -13.51 -29.67
C TYR A 252 -1.22 -13.48 -28.65
N ARG A 253 -0.12 -12.83 -29.00
CA ARG A 253 1.00 -12.60 -28.08
C ARG A 253 1.08 -11.12 -27.75
N SER A 254 1.00 -10.82 -26.47
CA SER A 254 1.19 -9.47 -25.95
C SER A 254 2.65 -9.14 -25.69
N ASP A 255 2.96 -7.85 -25.83
CA ASP A 255 4.23 -7.23 -25.46
C ASP A 255 3.90 -5.92 -24.74
N VAL A 256 4.31 -5.85 -23.47
CA VAL A 256 4.02 -4.74 -22.57
C VAL A 256 5.32 -4.21 -21.98
N ALA A 257 5.47 -2.89 -22.00
CA ALA A 257 6.50 -2.15 -21.28
C ALA A 257 5.90 -0.88 -20.68
N ILE A 258 5.96 -0.75 -19.36
CA ILE A 258 5.41 0.41 -18.63
C ILE A 258 6.44 1.01 -17.68
N THR A 259 6.32 2.32 -17.45
CA THR A 259 7.14 3.09 -16.50
C THR A 259 6.22 4.02 -15.71
N ALA A 260 6.30 3.98 -14.38
CA ALA A 260 5.71 5.01 -13.53
C ALA A 260 6.72 6.14 -13.36
N ILE A 261 6.30 7.38 -13.60
CA ILE A 261 7.11 8.58 -13.43
C ILE A 261 6.41 9.59 -12.52
N ASN A 262 7.17 10.32 -11.72
CA ASN A 262 6.67 11.53 -11.09
C ASN A 262 6.57 12.64 -12.16
N ILE A 263 5.43 13.33 -12.23
CA ILE A 263 5.20 14.30 -13.30
C ILE A 263 5.99 15.60 -13.08
N SER A 264 6.29 15.94 -11.82
CA SER A 264 6.93 17.20 -11.46
C SER A 264 8.41 17.23 -11.86
N ASP A 265 9.13 16.11 -11.67
CA ASP A 265 10.58 16.00 -11.94
C ASP A 265 10.96 14.91 -12.97
N TYR A 266 9.97 14.20 -13.53
CA TYR A 266 10.15 13.09 -14.47
C TYR A 266 10.97 11.92 -13.94
N SER A 267 11.20 11.84 -12.63
CA SER A 267 11.94 10.74 -12.02
C SER A 267 11.19 9.42 -12.17
N THR A 268 11.92 8.35 -12.50
CA THR A 268 11.34 7.01 -12.58
C THR A 268 11.05 6.48 -11.17
N ILE A 269 9.82 5.97 -10.99
CA ILE A 269 9.34 5.35 -9.77
C ILE A 269 9.44 3.83 -9.86
N ALA A 270 8.94 3.25 -10.95
CA ALA A 270 8.92 1.82 -11.21
C ALA A 270 8.93 1.55 -12.72
N ARG A 271 9.39 0.35 -13.11
CA ARG A 271 9.37 -0.12 -14.50
C ARG A 271 9.07 -1.61 -14.55
N ALA A 272 8.21 -2.01 -15.48
CA ALA A 272 7.90 -3.42 -15.70
C ALA A 272 7.76 -3.72 -17.19
N THR A 273 8.13 -4.94 -17.56
CA THR A 273 7.93 -5.49 -18.91
C THR A 273 7.40 -6.90 -18.81
N HIS A 274 6.51 -7.29 -19.72
CA HIS A 274 6.02 -8.66 -19.77
C HIS A 274 5.55 -9.04 -21.17
N GLN A 275 5.59 -10.34 -21.45
CA GLN A 275 5.05 -10.92 -22.67
C GLN A 275 4.28 -12.18 -22.30
N THR A 276 3.04 -12.30 -22.80
CA THR A 276 2.24 -13.50 -22.60
C THR A 276 1.25 -13.75 -23.73
N GLY A 277 0.77 -14.98 -23.81
CA GLY A 277 -0.22 -15.41 -24.79
C GLY A 277 -1.67 -15.29 -24.27
N GLY A 278 -2.56 -14.83 -25.13
CA GLY A 278 -4.01 -14.85 -24.95
C GLY A 278 -4.67 -15.70 -26.02
N VAL A 279 -5.70 -16.46 -25.64
CA VAL A 279 -6.44 -17.33 -26.55
C VAL A 279 -7.91 -16.97 -26.45
N GLY A 280 -8.55 -16.70 -27.58
CA GLY A 280 -9.94 -16.25 -27.65
C GLY A 280 -10.65 -16.70 -28.93
N GLY A 281 -11.97 -16.59 -28.94
CA GLY A 281 -12.81 -17.02 -30.07
C GLY A 281 -12.78 -16.06 -31.27
N SER A 282 -12.23 -14.87 -31.10
CA SER A 282 -12.06 -13.85 -32.14
C SER A 282 -10.75 -13.08 -31.94
N ASP A 283 -10.36 -12.25 -32.90
CA ASP A 283 -9.17 -11.39 -32.80
C ASP A 283 -9.27 -10.45 -31.60
N LYS A 284 -10.42 -9.77 -31.44
CA LYS A 284 -10.67 -8.84 -30.34
C LYS A 284 -10.59 -9.52 -28.97
N ASP A 285 -11.15 -10.73 -28.87
CA ASP A 285 -11.17 -11.51 -27.63
C ASP A 285 -9.76 -11.98 -27.25
N ALA A 286 -9.04 -12.62 -28.19
CA ALA A 286 -7.68 -13.08 -27.97
C ALA A 286 -6.71 -11.92 -27.63
N TYR A 287 -6.85 -10.78 -28.32
CA TYR A 287 -6.12 -9.54 -28.06
C TYR A 287 -6.34 -9.05 -26.63
N SER A 288 -7.61 -8.91 -26.21
CA SER A 288 -7.97 -8.46 -24.87
C SER A 288 -7.46 -9.40 -23.79
N ILE A 289 -7.66 -10.71 -23.95
CA ILE A 289 -7.20 -11.73 -22.99
C ILE A 289 -5.67 -11.68 -22.82
N ALA A 290 -4.91 -11.51 -23.90
CA ALA A 290 -3.46 -11.42 -23.83
C ALA A 290 -3.00 -10.21 -22.98
N LEU A 291 -3.62 -9.06 -23.20
CA LEU A 291 -3.33 -7.82 -22.46
C LEU A 291 -3.75 -7.88 -21.00
N VAL A 292 -4.93 -8.40 -20.69
CA VAL A 292 -5.42 -8.60 -19.32
C VAL A 292 -4.49 -9.54 -18.54
N LYS A 293 -4.05 -10.64 -19.15
CA LYS A 293 -3.06 -11.54 -18.54
C LYS A 293 -1.74 -10.81 -18.27
N SER A 294 -1.24 -10.02 -19.22
CA SER A 294 -0.03 -9.22 -19.02
C SER A 294 -0.18 -8.24 -17.86
N ALA A 295 -1.31 -7.51 -17.78
CA ALA A 295 -1.58 -6.60 -16.67
C ALA A 295 -1.55 -7.34 -15.32
N ASN A 296 -2.22 -8.49 -15.22
CA ASN A 296 -2.20 -9.32 -14.01
C ASN A 296 -0.79 -9.77 -13.63
N SER A 297 0.01 -10.20 -14.61
CA SER A 297 1.37 -10.69 -14.34
C SER A 297 2.36 -9.61 -13.92
N ILE A 298 2.22 -8.37 -14.40
CA ILE A 298 3.15 -7.29 -14.02
C ILE A 298 2.77 -6.57 -12.73
N SER A 299 1.50 -6.62 -12.34
CA SER A 299 0.95 -5.69 -11.34
C SER A 299 1.65 -5.81 -10.00
N ASP A 300 1.85 -7.03 -9.50
CA ASP A 300 2.42 -7.24 -8.17
C ASP A 300 3.85 -6.70 -8.07
N ASP A 301 4.73 -7.04 -9.01
CA ASP A 301 6.11 -6.52 -9.04
C ASP A 301 6.14 -5.00 -9.21
N PHE A 302 5.32 -4.46 -10.13
CA PHE A 302 5.26 -3.03 -10.38
C PHE A 302 4.79 -2.24 -9.14
N ILE A 303 3.77 -2.74 -8.43
CA ILE A 303 3.28 -2.19 -7.17
C ILE A 303 4.36 -2.27 -6.10
N ASN A 304 5.04 -3.40 -5.96
CA ASN A 304 6.11 -3.60 -4.98
C ASN A 304 7.26 -2.62 -5.19
N GLN A 305 7.67 -2.35 -6.43
CA GLN A 305 8.68 -1.33 -6.74
C GLN A 305 8.24 0.07 -6.27
N ILE A 306 6.99 0.46 -6.52
CA ILE A 306 6.45 1.76 -6.09
C ILE A 306 6.45 1.85 -4.56
N VAL A 307 5.92 0.83 -3.89
CA VAL A 307 5.84 0.77 -2.43
C VAL A 307 7.23 0.85 -1.80
N ASN A 308 8.19 0.05 -2.29
CA ASN A 308 9.56 0.06 -1.80
C ASN A 308 10.25 1.43 -1.98
N LYS A 309 10.04 2.06 -3.14
CA LYS A 309 10.57 3.42 -3.37
C LYS A 309 9.99 4.42 -2.38
N TRP A 310 8.67 4.42 -2.18
CA TRP A 310 8.03 5.34 -1.25
C TRP A 310 8.41 5.07 0.21
N GLN A 311 8.53 3.81 0.61
CA GLN A 311 9.02 3.45 1.95
C GLN A 311 10.43 4.01 2.17
N SER A 312 11.31 3.85 1.18
CA SER A 312 12.64 4.46 1.22
C SER A 312 12.57 5.98 1.29
N GLU A 313 11.73 6.65 0.50
CA GLU A 313 11.56 8.11 0.55
C GLU A 313 11.06 8.61 1.93
N VAL A 314 10.17 7.86 2.58
CA VAL A 314 9.66 8.19 3.91
C VAL A 314 10.73 8.02 5.00
N GLN A 315 11.56 6.97 4.92
CA GLN A 315 12.59 6.67 5.93
C GLN A 315 13.88 7.45 5.69
N ASN A 316 14.31 7.47 4.43
CA ASN A 316 15.60 7.99 4.00
C ASN A 316 15.53 9.44 3.53
N GLY A 317 14.34 10.00 3.38
CA GLY A 317 14.13 11.34 2.85
C GLY A 317 13.85 11.30 1.36
N THR A 318 13.03 12.25 0.93
CA THR A 318 12.62 12.45 -0.45
C THR A 318 13.56 13.46 -1.11
N GLU A 319 13.96 13.21 -2.35
CA GLU A 319 14.70 14.20 -3.15
C GLU A 319 13.73 15.25 -3.70
N TYR A 320 14.07 16.52 -3.49
CA TYR A 320 13.36 17.70 -4.00
C TYR A 320 14.33 18.56 -4.81
N THR A 321 13.83 19.16 -5.89
CA THR A 321 14.57 20.18 -6.66
C THR A 321 14.14 21.57 -6.23
N ILE A 322 15.09 22.39 -5.78
CA ILE A 322 14.85 23.78 -5.41
C ILE A 322 15.47 24.68 -6.48
N TYR A 323 14.65 25.54 -7.09
CA TYR A 323 15.09 26.61 -7.98
C TYR A 323 15.13 27.92 -7.19
N VAL A 324 16.32 28.51 -7.10
CA VAL A 324 16.57 29.71 -6.31
C VAL A 324 17.06 30.83 -7.20
N SER A 325 16.23 31.86 -7.35
CA SER A 325 16.60 33.10 -8.06
C SER A 325 17.21 34.12 -7.11
N GLY A 326 18.09 34.99 -7.63
CA GLY A 326 18.68 36.11 -6.90
C GLY A 326 19.99 35.81 -6.16
N LEU A 327 20.61 34.66 -6.40
CA LEU A 327 21.93 34.32 -5.90
C LEU A 327 22.97 34.46 -7.02
N ASP A 328 24.13 35.04 -6.69
CA ASP A 328 25.33 34.89 -7.50
C ASP A 328 26.05 33.55 -7.19
N PHE A 329 27.23 33.35 -7.77
CA PHE A 329 27.99 32.11 -7.58
C PHE A 329 28.37 31.88 -6.11
N ASP A 330 28.93 32.88 -5.45
CA ASP A 330 29.40 32.76 -4.06
C ASP A 330 28.20 32.62 -3.11
N ASP A 331 27.14 33.39 -3.34
CA ASP A 331 25.89 33.31 -2.59
C ASP A 331 25.21 31.94 -2.74
N SER A 332 25.38 31.27 -3.88
CA SER A 332 24.84 29.91 -4.08
C SER A 332 25.55 28.85 -3.25
N ILE A 333 26.85 29.03 -3.01
CA ILE A 333 27.65 28.15 -2.14
C ILE A 333 27.27 28.40 -0.67
N ASP A 334 27.17 29.67 -0.28
CA ASP A 334 26.73 30.06 1.07
C ASP A 334 25.32 29.55 1.37
N PHE A 335 24.41 29.63 0.38
CA PHE A 335 23.03 29.18 0.53
C PHE A 335 22.94 27.65 0.70
N GLU A 336 23.73 26.87 -0.04
CA GLU A 336 23.85 25.43 0.16
C GLU A 336 24.25 25.08 1.59
N TYR A 337 25.29 25.74 2.10
CA TYR A 337 25.76 25.54 3.47
C TYR A 337 24.69 25.95 4.49
N ALA A 338 24.01 27.07 4.25
CA ALA A 338 22.96 27.58 5.11
C ALA A 338 21.76 26.63 5.18
N LEU A 339 21.31 26.05 4.05
CA LEU A 339 20.26 25.02 4.02
C LEU A 339 20.63 23.83 4.91
N LYS A 340 21.81 23.24 4.66
CA LYS A 340 22.26 22.03 5.37
C LYS A 340 22.43 22.27 6.87
N LYS A 341 22.87 23.46 7.27
CA LYS A 341 23.11 23.82 8.67
C LYS A 341 21.83 24.15 9.45
N ASN A 342 20.87 24.81 8.81
CA ASN A 342 19.74 25.43 9.52
C ASN A 342 18.44 24.63 9.45
N ILE A 343 18.33 23.66 8.53
CA ILE A 343 17.13 22.83 8.36
C ILE A 343 17.46 21.40 8.78
N GLY A 344 16.96 21.01 9.96
CA GLY A 344 17.35 19.76 10.62
C GLY A 344 16.97 18.48 9.86
N ASP A 345 15.86 18.49 9.13
CA ASP A 345 15.37 17.32 8.40
C ASP A 345 16.00 17.16 7.00
N ILE A 346 16.95 18.02 6.63
CA ILE A 346 17.78 17.85 5.44
C ILE A 346 18.91 16.86 5.74
N LYS A 347 18.98 15.79 4.95
CA LYS A 347 20.11 14.84 4.99
C LYS A 347 21.25 15.26 4.10
N ASN A 348 20.92 15.68 2.87
CA ASN A 348 21.90 16.07 1.87
C ASN A 348 21.39 17.27 1.06
N VAL A 349 22.33 18.10 0.62
CA VAL A 349 22.12 19.18 -0.35
C VAL A 349 23.18 19.02 -1.43
N TYR A 350 22.77 19.19 -2.68
CA TYR A 350 23.66 19.18 -3.84
C TYR A 350 23.38 20.41 -4.68
N ASN A 351 24.33 21.33 -4.77
CA ASN A 351 24.27 22.41 -5.76
C ASN A 351 24.53 21.84 -7.17
N ARG A 352 23.56 22.01 -8.07
CA ARG A 352 23.57 21.52 -9.45
C ARG A 352 23.86 22.63 -10.46
N GLY A 353 24.42 23.75 -9.99
CA GLY A 353 24.76 24.91 -10.80
C GLY A 353 23.53 25.72 -11.18
N VAL A 354 23.65 26.47 -12.29
CA VAL A 354 22.63 27.42 -12.74
C VAL A 354 21.74 26.78 -13.81
N SER A 355 20.44 27.07 -13.74
CA SER A 355 19.42 26.72 -14.73
C SER A 355 18.59 27.97 -15.02
N GLY A 356 18.82 28.59 -16.19
CA GLY A 356 18.26 29.92 -16.48
C GLY A 356 18.84 30.98 -15.55
N ASP A 357 17.98 31.77 -14.90
CA ASP A 357 18.37 32.81 -13.93
C ASP A 357 18.35 32.31 -12.47
N SER A 358 18.36 30.99 -12.26
CA SER A 358 18.23 30.38 -10.94
C SER A 358 19.30 29.34 -10.67
N SER A 359 19.85 29.34 -9.45
CA SER A 359 20.64 28.22 -8.93
C SER A 359 19.71 27.04 -8.65
N ARG A 360 20.12 25.84 -9.03
CA ARG A 360 19.35 24.60 -8.84
C ARG A 360 20.01 23.76 -7.75
N PHE A 361 19.25 23.42 -6.71
CA PHE A 361 19.68 22.52 -5.65
C PHE A 361 18.85 21.25 -5.67
N VAL A 362 19.48 20.11 -5.42
CA VAL A 362 18.77 18.86 -5.10
C VAL A 362 18.96 18.60 -3.61
N VAL A 363 17.86 18.49 -2.89
CA VAL A 363 17.83 18.33 -1.44
C VAL A 363 17.17 17.01 -1.08
N GLN A 364 17.84 16.18 -0.29
CA GLN A 364 17.22 15.01 0.33
C GLN A 364 16.67 15.41 1.70
N TYR A 365 15.34 15.41 1.85
CA TYR A 365 14.63 15.93 3.02
C TYR A 365 13.61 14.94 3.57
N VAL A 366 13.56 14.79 4.90
CA VAL A 366 12.57 13.94 5.59
C VAL A 366 11.29 14.74 5.84
N GLY A 367 10.32 14.59 4.93
CA GLY A 367 9.03 15.26 5.00
C GLY A 367 8.51 15.57 3.61
N THR A 368 7.41 16.34 3.53
CA THR A 368 6.82 16.77 2.25
C THR A 368 7.50 18.03 1.68
N SER A 369 7.31 18.32 0.39
CA SER A 369 7.77 19.57 -0.23
C SER A 369 7.23 20.81 0.50
N ARG A 370 5.99 20.74 0.99
CA ARG A 370 5.37 21.78 1.81
C ARG A 370 6.12 21.98 3.13
N ASN A 371 6.49 20.90 3.82
CA ASN A 371 7.27 21.01 5.06
C ASN A 371 8.62 21.67 4.80
N LEU A 372 9.32 21.25 3.75
CA LEU A 372 10.59 21.86 3.34
C LEU A 372 10.43 23.36 3.02
N ALA A 373 9.41 23.76 2.25
CA ALA A 373 9.15 25.16 1.96
C ALA A 373 8.86 25.99 3.23
N VAL A 374 8.11 25.43 4.18
CA VAL A 374 7.83 26.05 5.49
C VAL A 374 9.11 26.22 6.30
N ASP A 375 9.95 25.18 6.38
CA ASP A 375 11.20 25.22 7.13
C ASP A 375 12.19 26.23 6.54
N ILE A 376 12.34 26.25 5.22
CA ILE A 376 13.16 27.24 4.50
C ILE A 376 12.70 28.65 4.85
N ASN A 377 11.39 28.92 4.76
CA ASN A 377 10.83 30.24 5.04
C ASN A 377 11.00 30.63 6.52
N ALA A 378 10.73 29.70 7.45
CA ALA A 378 10.84 29.94 8.89
C ALA A 378 12.29 30.18 9.34
N LYS A 379 13.26 29.56 8.67
CA LYS A 379 14.69 29.67 8.99
C LYS A 379 15.43 30.71 8.14
N ALA A 380 14.75 31.42 7.24
CA ALA A 380 15.37 32.40 6.33
C ALA A 380 16.28 33.41 7.05
N LYS A 381 15.82 34.00 8.16
CA LYS A 381 16.61 34.94 8.96
C LYS A 381 17.89 34.30 9.54
N ASN A 382 17.82 33.05 10.00
CA ASN A 382 18.97 32.34 10.55
C ASN A 382 19.98 31.94 9.46
N MET A 383 19.49 31.75 8.23
CA MET A 383 20.31 31.52 7.06
C MET A 383 20.98 32.80 6.52
N GLY A 384 20.58 33.99 6.99
CA GLY A 384 21.12 35.26 6.49
C GLY A 384 20.47 35.75 5.20
N TYR A 385 19.27 35.26 4.88
CA TYR A 385 18.56 35.60 3.65
C TYR A 385 17.16 36.16 3.93
N GLN A 386 16.70 37.03 3.04
CA GLN A 386 15.28 37.24 2.80
C GLN A 386 14.82 36.26 1.72
N ILE A 387 13.85 35.41 2.06
CA ILE A 387 13.31 34.39 1.16
C ILE A 387 11.84 34.67 0.84
N ILE A 388 11.48 34.49 -0.43
CA ILE A 388 10.11 34.51 -0.92
C ILE A 388 9.86 33.18 -1.65
N ILE A 389 8.95 32.35 -1.14
CA ILE A 389 8.52 31.13 -1.83
C ILE A 389 7.56 31.53 -2.96
N ASN A 390 7.95 31.30 -4.21
CA ASN A 390 7.14 31.63 -5.39
C ASN A 390 6.14 30.52 -5.72
N GLY A 391 6.48 29.27 -5.41
CA GLY A 391 5.61 28.10 -5.60
C GLY A 391 6.29 26.80 -5.21
N PHE A 392 5.50 25.74 -5.05
CA PHE A 392 5.98 24.38 -4.87
C PHE A 392 4.95 23.37 -5.40
N ASP A 393 5.42 22.20 -5.81
CA ASP A 393 4.60 21.04 -6.18
C ASP A 393 5.07 19.78 -5.41
N ASP A 394 4.81 18.58 -5.91
CA ASP A 394 5.19 17.33 -5.24
C ASP A 394 6.72 17.14 -5.12
N LYS A 395 7.53 17.67 -6.04
CA LYS A 395 9.00 17.46 -6.07
C LYS A 395 9.82 18.73 -6.27
N THR A 396 9.19 19.85 -6.59
CA THR A 396 9.88 21.09 -6.91
C THR A 396 9.46 22.24 -5.98
N ILE A 397 10.40 23.12 -5.67
CA ILE A 397 10.18 24.37 -4.94
C ILE A 397 10.86 25.48 -5.75
N THR A 398 10.14 26.56 -6.02
CA THR A 398 10.71 27.76 -6.64
C THR A 398 10.67 28.90 -5.65
N LEU A 399 11.80 29.56 -5.44
CA LEU A 399 11.90 30.67 -4.49
C LEU A 399 12.87 31.75 -4.98
N LYS A 400 12.75 32.94 -4.39
CA LYS A 400 13.72 34.02 -4.52
C LYS A 400 14.44 34.20 -3.19
N ALA A 401 15.77 34.26 -3.23
CA ALA A 401 16.61 34.56 -2.09
C ALA A 401 17.40 35.85 -2.35
N SER A 402 17.58 36.63 -1.29
CA SER A 402 18.37 37.87 -1.32
C SER A 402 19.16 37.93 -0.02
N LYS A 403 20.48 38.07 -0.10
CA LYS A 403 21.34 38.18 1.08
C LYS A 403 20.96 39.42 1.88
N LYS A 404 20.97 39.28 3.20
CA LYS A 404 20.48 40.31 4.12
C LYS A 404 21.57 41.26 4.60
#